data_AF-A0A139ME58-F1
#
_entry.id   AF-A0A139ME58-F1
#
_cell.length_a   1.000
_cell.length_b   1.000
_cell.length_c   1.000
_cell.angle_alpha   90.00
_cell.angle_beta   90.00
_cell.angle_gamma   90.00
#
_symmetry.space_group_name_H-M   'P 1'
#
loop_
_entity.id
_entity.type
_entity.pdbx_description
1 polymer ?
#
loop_
_entity_poly.entity_id
_entity_poly.type
_entity_poly.pdbx_seq_one_letter_code
_entity_poly.pdbx_strand_id
1 'polypeptide(L)' 'MDVFSWSNGYEKRYGLFYVDFETQKRYPKKSAYWYRDLAETRIIK' A
#
# COMPACT_ATOMS: atom_id res chain seq x y z
N MET A 1 -1.24 2.30 3.85
CA MET A 1 -0.08 1.45 4.23
C MET A 1 -0.60 0.11 4.70
N ASP A 2 0.23 -0.93 4.72
CA ASP A 2 -0.16 -2.24 5.27
C ASP A 2 -0.41 -2.14 6.78
N VAL A 3 -1.48 -2.80 7.23
CA VAL A 3 -1.97 -2.77 8.61
C VAL A 3 -2.35 -4.17 9.06
N PHE A 4 -2.55 -4.34 10.36
CA PHE A 4 -3.09 -5.55 10.95
C PHE A 4 -4.53 -5.82 10.50
N SER A 5 -4.82 -7.06 10.13
CA SER A 5 -6.17 -7.55 9.89
C SER A 5 -6.65 -8.38 11.09
N TRP A 6 -7.84 -8.06 11.61
CA TRP A 6 -8.45 -8.76 12.75
C TRP A 6 -8.60 -10.26 12.53
N SER A 7 -8.91 -10.68 11.30
CA SER A 7 -9.16 -12.08 10.94
C SER A 7 -7.96 -12.81 10.33
N ASN A 8 -6.91 -12.09 9.91
CA ASN A 8 -5.82 -12.66 9.10
C ASN A 8 -4.41 -12.23 9.55
N GLY A 9 -4.30 -11.56 10.71
CA GLY A 9 -3.02 -11.06 11.19
C GLY A 9 -2.36 -10.12 10.18
N TYR A 10 -1.05 -10.29 9.96
CA TYR A 10 -0.23 -9.48 9.06
C TYR A 10 0.00 -10.10 7.68
N GLU A 11 -0.58 -11.27 7.40
CA GLU A 11 -0.39 -11.98 6.13
C GLU A 11 -1.15 -11.29 5.00
N LYS A 12 -2.36 -10.81 5.27
CA LYS A 12 -3.19 -10.16 4.26
C LYS A 12 -2.97 -8.65 4.25
N ARG A 13 -2.36 -8.16 3.17
CA ARG A 13 -1.85 -6.79 3.03
C ARG A 13 -2.62 -5.99 1.99
N TYR A 14 -3.19 -4.85 2.41
CA TYR A 14 -4.11 -4.05 1.58
C TYR A 14 -3.60 -2.64 1.23
N GLY A 15 -2.50 -2.19 1.83
CA GLY A 15 -2.04 -0.82 1.65
C GLY A 15 -1.38 -0.56 0.31
N LEU A 16 -1.48 0.68 -0.18
CA LEU A 16 -0.65 1.20 -1.28
C LEU A 16 0.85 1.22 -0.94
N PHE A 17 1.18 1.28 0.35
CA PHE A 17 2.55 1.25 0.85
C PHE A 17 2.78 -0.06 1.60
N TYR A 18 3.82 -0.78 1.20
CA TYR A 18 4.32 -1.93 1.93
C TYR A 18 4.97 -1.48 3.23
N VAL A 19 4.69 -2.19 4.31
CA VAL A 19 5.33 -1.97 5.62
C VAL A 19 6.11 -3.22 5.95
N ASP A 20 7.40 -3.05 6.20
CA ASP A 20 8.18 -4.05 6.91
C ASP A 20 7.85 -3.91 8.40
N PHE A 21 7.20 -4.92 8.99
CA PHE A 21 6.75 -4.86 10.39
C PHE A 21 7.89 -5.00 11.40
N GLU A 22 9.04 -5.58 11.00
CA GLU A 22 10.20 -5.72 11.88
C GLU A 22 10.94 -4.38 12.00
N THR A 23 11.16 -3.69 10.88
CA THR A 23 11.94 -2.44 10.84
C THR A 23 11.09 -1.18 10.81
N GLN A 24 9.77 -1.31 10.64
CA GLN A 24 8.82 -0.23 10.42
C GLN A 24 9.14 0.64 9.19
N LYS A 25 10.00 0.18 8.28
CA LYS A 25 10.27 0.88 7.02
C LYS A 25 9.08 0.76 6.08
N ARG A 26 8.81 1.83 5.34
CA ARG A 26 7.71 1.91 4.37
C ARG A 26 8.26 1.99 2.96
N TYR A 27 7.65 1.23 2.06
CA TYR A 27 8.06 1.13 0.66
C TYR A 27 6.83 1.35 -0.23
N PRO A 28 6.84 2.32 -1.16
CA PRO A 28 5.73 2.52 -2.08
C PRO A 28 5.58 1.31 -3.02
N LYS A 29 4.39 0.71 -3.08
CA LYS A 29 4.08 -0.36 -4.04
C LYS A 29 3.81 0.24 -5.42
N LYS A 30 3.77 -0.61 -6.44
CA LYS A 30 3.36 -0.21 -7.80
C LYS A 30 2.00 0.50 -7.82
N SER A 31 1.06 0.06 -6.98
CA SER A 31 -0.25 0.69 -6.84
C SER A 31 -0.19 2.11 -6.28
N ALA A 32 0.79 2.46 -5.45
CA ALA A 32 0.96 3.84 -4.98
C ALA A 32 1.33 4.78 -6.13
N TYR A 33 2.22 4.36 -7.03
CA TYR A 33 2.58 5.16 -8.20
C TYR A 33 1.42 5.30 -9.18
N TRP A 34 0.70 4.21 -9.46
CA TRP A 34 -0.51 4.28 -10.28
C TRP A 34 -1.56 5.21 -9.67
N TYR A 35 -1.77 5.15 -8.35
CA TYR A 35 -2.75 6.00 -7.67
C TYR A 35 -2.33 7.47 -7.65
N ARG A 36 -1.02 7.77 -7.56
CA ARG A 36 -0.49 9.13 -7.75
C ARG A 36 -0.84 9.65 -9.13
N ASP A 37 -0.51 8.90 -10.17
CA ASP A 37 -0.75 9.33 -11.55
C ASP A 37 -2.25 9.51 -11.82
N LEU A 38 -3.11 8.65 -11.26
CA LEU A 38 -4.56 8.81 -11.29
C LEU A 38 -5.00 10.10 -10.58
N ALA A 39 -4.46 10.39 -9.39
CA ALA A 39 -4.83 11.59 -8.63
C ALA A 39 -4.44 12.89 -9.35
N GLU A 40 -3.29 12.89 -10.03
CA GLU A 40 -2.79 14.04 -10.80
C GLU A 40 -3.56 14.23 -12.11
N THR A 41 -3.83 13.14 -12.85
CA THR A 41 -4.41 13.21 -14.20
C THR A 41 -5.93 13.11 -14.23
N ARG A 42 -6.55 12.50 -13.20
CA ARG A 42 -7.97 12.11 -13.14
C ARG A 42 -8.41 11.19 -14.27
N ILE A 43 -7.46 10.47 -14.88
CA ILE A 43 -7.70 9.53 -15.98
C ILE A 43 -7.34 8.12 -15.51
N ILE A 44 -8.26 7.18 -15.72
CA ILE A 44 -8.04 5.76 -15.45
C ILE A 44 -7.41 5.14 -16.70
N LYS A 45 -6.18 4.63 -16.55
CA LYS A 45 -5.44 3.89 -17.58
C LYS A 45 -5.35 2.42 -17.24
#